data_AF-A0A7S3BUP4-F1
#
_entry.id   AF-A0A7S3BUP4-F1
#
_cell.length_a   1.000
_cell.length_b   1.000
_cell.length_c   1.000
_cell.angle_alpha   90.00
_cell.angle_beta   90.00
_cell.angle_gamma   90.00
#
_symmetry.space_group_name_H-M   'P 1'
#
loop_
_entity.id
_entity.type
_entity.pdbx_description
1 polymer ?
#
loop_
_entity_poly.entity_id
_entity_poly.type
_entity_poly.pdbx_seq_one_letter_code
_entity_poly.pdbx_strand_id
1 'polypeptide(L)'
;AGAGHSPFELWALLGLMVTIEYAVGAGLNPIRIILSAELMPNAYRSVGMSLGNAMGWLLALASLFLYPIVSSVSGGPAPQFAFFGCVVACLLTLLVFQLPETNGIDFSAERG
;
A
#
# COMPACT_ATOMS: atom_id res chain seq x y z
N ALA A 1 -30.85 16.30 4.34
CA ALA A 1 -30.47 16.84 5.65
C ALA A 1 -28.94 16.91 5.68
N GLY A 2 -28.38 18.07 5.37
CA GLY A 2 -26.92 18.26 5.36
C GLY A 2 -26.45 18.46 6.80
N ALA A 3 -25.68 17.52 7.33
CA ALA A 3 -24.93 17.77 8.54
C ALA A 3 -23.91 18.88 8.22
N GLY A 4 -24.11 20.07 8.79
CA GLY A 4 -23.12 21.14 8.68
C GLY A 4 -21.89 20.73 9.48
N HIS A 5 -20.85 20.23 8.80
CA HIS A 5 -19.58 19.93 9.45
C HIS A 5 -18.99 21.20 10.02
N SER A 6 -18.61 21.17 11.29
CA SER A 6 -17.93 22.30 11.92
C SER A 6 -16.56 22.51 11.25
N PRO A 7 -16.05 23.75 11.18
CA PRO A 7 -14.72 24.01 10.62
C PRO A 7 -13.63 23.15 11.28
N PHE A 8 -13.76 22.91 12.59
CA PHE A 8 -12.86 22.05 13.34
C PHE A 8 -12.86 20.59 12.84
N GLU A 9 -14.02 20.00 12.57
CA GLU A 9 -14.12 18.64 12.04
C GLU A 9 -13.44 18.50 10.68
N LEU A 10 -13.60 19.49 9.79
CA LEU A 10 -12.93 19.50 8.49
C LEU A 10 -11.40 19.54 8.64
N TRP A 11 -10.88 20.39 9.52
CA TRP A 11 -9.45 20.46 9.81
C TRP A 11 -8.92 19.17 10.44
N ALA A 12 -9.68 18.55 11.34
CA ALA A 12 -9.32 17.27 11.94
C ALA A 12 -9.27 16.15 10.88
N LEU A 13 -10.26 16.07 10.00
CA LEU A 13 -10.30 15.09 8.90
C LEU A 13 -9.16 15.30 7.90
N LEU A 14 -8.89 16.55 7.53
CA LEU A 14 -7.75 16.90 6.67
C LEU A 14 -6.42 16.52 7.32
N GLY A 15 -6.22 16.85 8.60
CA GLY A 15 -5.02 16.47 9.35
C GLY A 15 -4.83 14.96 9.41
N LEU A 16 -5.92 14.21 9.60
CA LEU A 16 -5.89 12.75 9.58
C LEU A 16 -5.49 12.21 8.19
N MET A 17 -6.09 12.73 7.12
CA MET A 17 -5.75 12.34 5.74
C MET A 17 -4.27 12.59 5.43
N VAL A 18 -3.75 13.78 5.76
CA VAL A 18 -2.33 14.13 5.54
C VAL A 18 -1.41 13.19 6.31
N THR A 19 -1.76 12.85 7.55
CA THR A 19 -0.95 11.96 8.39
C THR A 19 -0.89 10.55 7.80
N ILE A 20 -2.02 10.03 7.30
CA ILE A 20 -2.09 8.72 6.66
C ILE A 20 -1.28 8.71 5.36
N GLU A 21 -1.44 9.72 4.50
CA GLU A 21 -0.68 9.84 3.25
C GLU A 21 0.82 9.94 3.51
N TYR A 22 1.22 10.69 4.54
CA TYR A 22 2.62 10.76 4.96
C TYR A 22 3.15 9.40 5.42
N ALA A 23 2.39 8.66 6.24
CA ALA A 23 2.81 7.34 6.71
C ALA A 23 2.98 6.33 5.56
N VAL A 24 2.06 6.35 4.57
CA VAL A 24 2.14 5.50 3.38
C VAL A 24 3.33 5.92 2.49
N GLY A 25 3.51 7.22 2.28
CA GLY A 25 4.55 7.79 1.44
C GLY A 25 5.97 7.61 2.00
N ALA A 26 6.13 7.73 3.32
CA ALA A 26 7.43 7.59 3.98
C ALA A 26 7.83 6.12 4.20
N GLY A 27 6.86 5.21 4.35
CA GLY A 27 7.12 3.80 4.66
C GLY A 27 6.84 2.88 3.48
N LEU A 28 5.57 2.57 3.25
CA LEU A 28 5.15 1.44 2.42
C LEU A 28 5.57 1.57 0.95
N ASN A 29 5.49 2.79 0.41
CA ASN A 29 5.83 3.04 -1.00
C ASN A 29 7.33 2.86 -1.32
N PRO A 30 8.27 3.51 -0.61
CA PRO A 30 9.70 3.31 -0.86
C PRO A 30 10.15 1.88 -0.57
N ILE A 31 9.65 1.24 0.50
CA ILE A 31 10.01 -0.14 0.84
C ILE A 31 9.68 -1.10 -0.30
N ARG A 32 8.50 -0.99 -0.93
CA ARG A 32 8.12 -1.82 -2.09
C ARG A 32 9.17 -1.74 -3.22
N ILE A 33 9.57 -0.53 -3.58
CA ILE A 33 10.45 -0.28 -4.73
C ILE A 33 11.86 -0.76 -4.41
N ILE A 34 12.38 -0.43 -3.23
CA ILE A 34 13.72 -0.83 -2.78
C ILE A 34 13.80 -2.35 -2.70
N LEU A 35 12.82 -2.98 -2.07
CA LEU A 35 12.80 -4.43 -1.91
C LEU A 35 12.74 -5.16 -3.25
N SER A 36 11.96 -4.64 -4.21
CA SER A 36 11.90 -5.19 -5.56
C SER A 36 13.22 -5.01 -6.33
N ALA A 37 14.00 -3.99 -6.00
CA ALA A 37 15.33 -3.80 -6.59
C ALA A 37 16.37 -4.71 -5.93
N GLU A 38 16.34 -4.87 -4.61
CA GLU A 38 17.33 -5.61 -3.83
C GLU A 38 17.15 -7.13 -3.90
N LEU A 39 15.91 -7.65 -3.87
CA LEU A 39 15.68 -9.10 -3.99
C LEU A 39 15.96 -9.66 -5.37
N MET A 40 15.87 -8.84 -6.41
CA MET A 40 15.92 -9.34 -7.78
C MET A 40 17.33 -9.34 -8.36
N PRO A 41 17.76 -10.44 -9.00
CA PRO A 41 19.00 -10.47 -9.78
C PRO A 41 18.96 -9.41 -10.90
N ASN A 42 20.11 -8.81 -11.22
CA ASN A 42 20.24 -7.79 -12.28
C ASN A 42 19.53 -8.16 -13.59
N ALA A 43 19.59 -9.43 -13.99
CA ALA A 43 18.98 -9.93 -15.23
C ALA A 43 17.44 -9.83 -15.26
N TYR A 44 16.77 -9.91 -14.10
CA TYR A 44 15.30 -9.95 -14.00
C TYR A 44 14.70 -8.75 -13.25
N ARG A 45 15.55 -7.88 -12.67
CA ARG A 45 15.12 -6.73 -11.86
C ARG A 45 14.15 -5.81 -12.61
N SER A 46 14.48 -5.44 -13.84
CA SER A 46 13.63 -4.55 -14.66
C SER A 46 12.25 -5.16 -14.93
N VAL A 47 12.20 -6.47 -15.19
CA VAL A 47 10.97 -7.22 -15.43
C VAL A 47 10.13 -7.30 -14.16
N GLY A 48 10.74 -7.65 -13.02
CA GLY A 48 10.02 -7.73 -11.74
C GLY A 48 9.46 -6.39 -11.27
N MET A 49 10.24 -5.31 -11.38
CA MET A 49 9.74 -3.97 -11.06
C MET A 49 8.59 -3.55 -11.98
N SER A 50 8.70 -3.82 -13.29
CA SER A 50 7.65 -3.48 -14.26
C SER A 50 6.36 -4.27 -13.98
N LEU A 51 6.47 -5.57 -13.68
CA LEU A 51 5.34 -6.41 -13.34
C LEU A 51 4.69 -5.99 -12.01
N GLY A 52 5.50 -5.70 -10.99
CA GLY A 52 5.01 -5.23 -9.69
C GLY A 52 4.27 -3.90 -9.79
N ASN A 53 4.79 -2.96 -10.59
CA ASN A 53 4.11 -1.70 -10.87
C ASN A 53 2.81 -1.92 -11.66
N ALA A 54 2.83 -2.72 -12.73
CA ALA A 54 1.66 -3.01 -13.54
C ALA A 54 0.54 -3.66 -12.71
N MET A 55 0.87 -4.66 -11.88
CA MET A 55 -0.09 -5.31 -10.99
C MET A 55 -0.65 -4.33 -9.95
N GLY A 56 0.21 -3.47 -9.39
CA GLY A 56 -0.22 -2.42 -8.46
C GLY A 56 -1.26 -1.48 -9.06
N TRP A 57 -1.01 -0.98 -10.28
CA TRP A 57 -1.96 -0.11 -10.99
C TRP A 57 -3.24 -0.84 -11.38
N LEU A 58 -3.15 -2.11 -11.79
CA LEU A 58 -4.31 -2.93 -12.12
C LEU A 58 -5.22 -3.14 -10.90
N LEU A 59 -4.64 -3.47 -9.74
CA LEU A 59 -5.38 -3.63 -8.49
C LEU A 59 -5.97 -2.30 -7.98
N ALA A 60 -5.26 -1.19 -8.17
CA ALA A 60 -5.77 0.14 -7.85
C ALA A 60 -6.99 0.50 -8.71
N LEU A 61 -6.92 0.22 -10.01
CA LEU A 61 -8.02 0.44 -10.93
C LEU A 61 -9.22 -0.46 -10.61
N ALA A 62 -8.98 -1.74 -10.31
CA ALA A 62 -10.03 -2.65 -9.85
C ALA A 62 -10.69 -2.11 -8.57
N SER A 63 -9.90 -1.65 -7.60
CA SER A 63 -10.42 -1.08 -6.35
C SER A 63 -11.29 0.15 -6.59
N LEU A 64 -10.91 1.02 -7.54
CA LEU A 64 -11.69 2.21 -7.90
C LEU A 64 -13.09 1.84 -8.43
N PHE A 65 -13.20 0.80 -9.26
CA PHE A 65 -14.49 0.35 -9.81
C PHE A 65 -15.31 -0.49 -8.82
N LEU A 66 -14.67 -1.33 -8.00
CA LEU A 66 -15.37 -2.16 -7.04
C LEU A 66 -15.87 -1.37 -5.83
N TYR A 67 -15.17 -0.30 -5.42
CA TYR A 67 -15.51 0.49 -4.25
C TYR A 67 -16.98 0.96 -4.20
N PRO A 68 -17.54 1.63 -5.25
CA PRO A 68 -18.94 2.07 -5.22
C PRO A 68 -19.92 0.89 -5.18
N ILE A 69 -19.63 -0.21 -5.88
CA ILE A 69 -20.48 -1.41 -5.89
C ILE A 69 -20.55 -2.01 -4.49
N VAL A 70 -19.40 -2.29 -3.89
CA VAL A 70 -19.36 -2.95 -2.59
C VAL A 70 -19.90 -2.04 -1.50
N SER A 71 -19.59 -0.74 -1.51
CA SER A 71 -20.14 0.22 -0.54
C SER A 71 -21.67 0.33 -0.57
N SER A 72 -22.29 0.15 -1.75
CA SER A 72 -23.75 0.13 -1.87
C SER A 72 -24.40 -1.10 -1.23
N VAL A 73 -23.70 -2.24 -1.27
CA VAL A 73 -24.20 -3.52 -0.71
C VAL A 73 -23.89 -3.64 0.78
N SER A 74 -22.74 -3.12 1.22
CA SER A 74 -22.24 -3.26 2.59
C SER A 74 -22.75 -2.19 3.57
N GLY A 75 -23.68 -1.33 3.14
CA GLY A 75 -24.25 -0.28 3.99
C GLY A 75 -23.29 0.89 4.28
N GLY A 76 -22.34 1.16 3.38
CA GLY A 76 -21.40 2.27 3.49
C GLY A 76 -19.92 1.87 3.44
N PRO A 77 -19.00 2.82 3.66
CA PRO A 77 -17.56 2.65 3.43
C PRO A 77 -16.81 1.99 4.60
N ALA A 78 -17.38 1.99 5.81
CA ALA A 78 -16.75 1.45 7.01
C ALA A 78 -16.25 -0.01 6.89
N PRO A 79 -17.05 -0.98 6.39
CA PRO A 79 -16.59 -2.37 6.24
C PRO A 79 -15.44 -2.50 5.22
N GLN A 80 -15.38 -1.64 4.20
CA GLN A 80 -14.27 -1.62 3.25
C GLN A 80 -12.95 -1.22 3.92
N PHE A 81 -12.99 -0.15 4.72
CA PHE A 81 -11.81 0.31 5.45
C PHE A 81 -11.33 -0.73 6.46
N ALA A 82 -12.25 -1.42 7.13
CA ALA A 82 -11.91 -2.53 8.02
C ALA A 82 -11.24 -3.68 7.26
N PHE A 83 -11.76 -4.06 6.09
CA PHE A 83 -11.16 -5.09 5.24
C PHE A 83 -9.74 -4.72 4.79
N PHE A 84 -9.56 -3.53 4.21
CA PHE A 84 -8.22 -3.08 3.78
C PHE A 84 -7.26 -2.90 4.96
N GLY A 85 -7.75 -2.43 6.10
CA GLY A 85 -6.97 -2.34 7.33
C GLY A 85 -6.46 -3.71 7.80
N CYS A 86 -7.32 -4.74 7.78
CA CYS A 86 -6.92 -6.12 8.06
C CYS A 86 -5.90 -6.65 7.05
N VAL A 87 -6.10 -6.39 5.75
CA VAL A 87 -5.15 -6.81 4.71
C VAL A 87 -3.78 -6.18 4.93
N VAL A 88 -3.72 -4.87 5.22
CA VAL A 88 -2.45 -4.18 5.50
C VAL A 88 -1.78 -4.73 6.77
N ALA A 89 -2.54 -5.01 7.83
CA ALA A 89 -2.02 -5.60 9.04
C ALA A 89 -1.44 -7.02 8.80
N CYS A 90 -2.15 -7.85 8.03
CA CYS A 90 -1.66 -9.16 7.62
C CYS A 90 -0.39 -9.06 6.77
N LEU A 91 -0.36 -8.15 5.78
CA LEU A 91 0.82 -7.94 4.94
C LEU A 91 2.02 -7.45 5.75
N LEU A 92 1.81 -6.52 6.69
CA LEU A 92 2.86 -6.06 7.59
C LEU A 92 3.39 -7.21 8.44
N THR A 93 2.49 -8.04 8.98
CA THR A 93 2.85 -9.23 9.76
C THR A 93 3.70 -10.18 8.91
N LEU A 94 3.29 -10.46 7.67
CA LEU A 94 4.05 -11.29 6.74
C LEU A 94 5.43 -10.71 6.44
N LEU A 95 5.53 -9.39 6.19
CA LEU A 95 6.81 -8.73 5.94
C LEU A 95 7.74 -8.86 7.15
N VAL A 96 7.26 -8.57 8.36
CA VAL A 96 8.09 -8.63 9.57
C VAL A 96 8.61 -10.04 9.86
N PHE A 97 7.84 -11.08 9.56
CA PHE A 97 8.22 -12.46 9.90
C PHE A 97 8.92 -13.23 8.77
N GLN A 98 8.59 -12.96 7.51
CA GLN A 98 9.09 -13.75 6.38
C GLN A 98 10.19 -13.05 5.60
N LEU A 99 10.30 -11.72 5.71
CA LEU A 99 11.28 -10.95 4.95
C LEU A 99 12.50 -10.66 5.84
N PRO A 100 13.67 -11.24 5.55
CA PRO A 100 14.89 -10.83 6.23
C PRO A 100 15.25 -9.40 5.85
N GLU A 101 15.89 -8.66 6.75
CA GLU A 101 16.41 -7.33 6.47
C GLU A 101 17.41 -7.42 5.30
N THR A 102 17.12 -6.77 4.18
CA THR A 102 17.96 -6.77 2.97
C THR A 102 19.02 -5.67 2.96
N ASN A 103 18.99 -4.78 3.96
CA ASN A 103 19.86 -3.62 4.04
C ASN A 103 21.34 -4.02 4.12
N GLY A 104 22.11 -3.60 3.12
CA GLY A 104 23.55 -3.88 3.03
C GLY A 104 23.91 -5.28 2.55
N ILE A 105 22.93 -6.11 2.16
CA ILE A 105 23.16 -7.43 1.56
C ILE A 105 23.01 -7.32 0.05
N ASP A 106 24.12 -7.39 -0.68
CA ASP A 106 24.07 -7.41 -2.14
C ASP A 106 23.84 -8.82 -2.68
N PHE A 107 22.56 -9.18 -2.87
CA PHE A 107 22.18 -10.43 -3.54
C PHE A 107 22.63 -10.49 -5.01
N SER A 108 23.18 -9.39 -5.56
CA SER A 108 23.79 -9.34 -6.89
C SER A 108 25.20 -9.94 -6.95
N ALA A 109 25.90 -10.07 -5.80
CA ALA A 109 27.33 -10.37 -5.76
C ALA A 109 27.68 -11.87 -5.69
N GLU A 110 26.73 -12.77 -5.40
CA GLU A 110 27.02 -14.20 -5.18
C GLU A 110 27.20 -15.06 -6.45
N ARG A 111 27.35 -14.48 -7.64
CA ARG A 111 27.74 -15.25 -8.85
C ARG A 111 28.73 -14.48 -9.71
N GLY A 112 30.00 -14.50 -9.28
CA GLY A 112 31.18 -14.38 -10.14
C GLY A 112 31.74 -15.77 -10.40
#